data_AF-A0A0F8WCV5-F1
#
_entry.id   AF-A0A0F8WCV5-F1
#
_cell.length_a   1.000
_cell.length_b   1.000
_cell.length_c   1.000
_cell.angle_alpha   90.00
_cell.angle_beta   90.00
_cell.angle_gamma   90.00
#
_symmetry.space_group_name_H-M   'P 1'
#
loop_
_entity.id
_entity.type
_entity.pdbx_description
1 polymer ?
#
loop_
_entity_poly.entity_id
_entity_poly.type
_entity_poly.pdbx_seq_one_letter_code
_entity_poly.pdbx_strand_id
1 'polypeptide(L)'
;DVTHDLFADTNVVDAFKDALPRGVDNPLFTGELGDYMGVTFIETTNAKIESSLGLSGADVYDCLLFGREAYAVTELSAHQARMIIHPAGSGGHTDPLEQFSTVGWKAAITSAILNQNFLINVKVNSSKSLAA
;
A
#
# COMPACT_ATOMS: atom_id res chain seq x y z
N ASP A 1 27.86 20.88 -11.54
CA ASP A 1 26.55 20.95 -12.22
C ASP A 1 26.29 19.58 -12.79
N VAL A 2 25.30 18.87 -12.25
CA VAL A 2 25.07 17.44 -12.50
C VAL A 2 23.61 17.25 -12.90
N THR A 3 23.18 18.06 -13.87
CA THR A 3 21.84 17.96 -14.42
C THR A 3 21.77 16.68 -15.26
N HIS A 4 21.24 15.61 -14.68
CA HIS A 4 21.02 14.33 -15.35
C HIS A 4 19.55 14.24 -15.75
N ASP A 5 19.29 14.19 -17.05
CA ASP A 5 17.93 14.08 -17.59
C ASP A 5 17.47 12.61 -17.59
N LEU A 6 16.56 12.30 -16.66
CA LEU A 6 16.03 10.96 -16.47
C LEU A 6 15.18 10.47 -17.65
N PHE A 7 14.59 11.37 -18.44
CA PHE A 7 13.78 10.99 -19.60
C PHE A 7 14.61 10.74 -20.86
N ALA A 8 15.86 11.25 -20.88
CA ALA A 8 16.83 10.95 -21.92
C ALA A 8 17.71 9.72 -21.59
N ASP A 9 17.68 9.24 -20.34
CA ASP A 9 18.45 8.07 -19.91
C ASP A 9 17.86 6.78 -20.48
N THR A 10 18.61 6.15 -21.39
CA THR A 10 18.19 4.91 -22.04
C THR A 10 17.95 3.78 -21.06
N ASN A 11 18.65 3.72 -19.93
CA ASN A 11 18.45 2.66 -18.93
C ASN A 11 17.12 2.83 -18.19
N VAL A 12 16.73 4.08 -17.91
CA VAL A 12 15.42 4.39 -17.33
C VAL A 12 14.33 4.08 -18.36
N VAL A 13 14.46 4.58 -19.57
CA VAL A 13 13.49 4.31 -20.64
C VAL A 13 13.35 2.81 -20.88
N ASP A 14 14.45 2.05 -20.88
CA ASP A 14 14.42 0.59 -21.07
C ASP A 14 13.85 -0.18 -19.87
N ALA A 15 14.02 0.31 -18.65
CA ALA A 15 13.40 -0.29 -17.45
C ALA A 15 11.88 -0.09 -17.42
N PHE A 16 11.40 1.04 -17.96
CA PHE A 16 9.99 1.44 -17.90
C PHE A 16 9.23 1.24 -19.22
N LYS A 17 9.88 0.92 -20.34
CA LYS A 17 9.22 0.71 -21.66
C LYS A 17 8.30 -0.52 -21.70
N ASP A 18 8.67 -1.57 -20.96
CA ASP A 18 7.94 -2.84 -20.90
C ASP A 18 6.98 -2.89 -19.69
N ALA A 19 6.94 -1.81 -18.89
CA ALA A 19 5.82 -1.53 -18.01
C ALA A 19 4.61 -1.14 -18.89
N LEU A 20 3.99 -2.16 -19.46
CA LEU A 20 3.09 -2.10 -20.61
C LEU A 20 1.94 -1.08 -20.48
N PRO A 21 1.37 -0.62 -21.63
CA PRO A 21 0.13 0.13 -21.65
C PRO A 21 -0.98 -0.67 -20.99
N ARG A 22 -1.61 -0.07 -19.98
CA ARG A 22 -2.75 -0.63 -19.24
C ARG A 22 -3.88 -0.98 -20.22
N GLY A 23 -4.29 -2.25 -20.26
CA GLY A 23 -5.34 -2.72 -21.17
C GLY A 23 -6.01 -4.01 -20.66
N VAL A 24 -7.13 -4.37 -21.29
CA VAL A 24 -7.97 -5.54 -20.94
C VAL A 24 -7.20 -6.87 -21.02
N ASP A 25 -6.11 -6.90 -21.79
CA ASP A 25 -5.33 -8.11 -22.09
C ASP A 25 -4.18 -8.40 -21.10
N ASN A 26 -3.93 -7.54 -20.11
CA ASN A 26 -2.92 -7.82 -19.06
C ASN A 26 -3.46 -7.51 -17.63
N PRO A 27 -4.21 -8.45 -17.02
CA PRO A 27 -4.79 -8.28 -15.69
C PRO A 27 -3.85 -8.62 -14.53
N LEU A 28 -2.57 -8.94 -14.78
CA LEU A 28 -1.66 -9.45 -13.74
C LEU A 28 -0.84 -8.30 -13.12
N PHE A 29 -1.29 -7.91 -11.92
CA PHE A 29 -0.71 -6.94 -10.96
C PHE A 29 -0.76 -5.44 -11.34
N THR A 30 -1.84 -4.80 -10.93
CA THR A 30 -2.02 -3.35 -10.92
C THR A 30 -1.16 -2.70 -9.84
N GLY A 31 -0.04 -2.07 -10.20
CA GLY A 31 0.72 -1.19 -9.30
C GLY A 31 2.23 -1.21 -9.49
N GLU A 32 2.82 -2.25 -10.08
CA GLU A 32 4.27 -2.29 -10.32
C GLU A 32 4.63 -1.51 -11.58
N LEU A 33 5.54 -0.53 -11.44
CA LEU A 33 5.94 0.39 -12.52
C LEU A 33 7.23 -0.08 -13.22
N GLY A 34 8.06 -0.90 -12.57
CA GLY A 34 9.30 -1.44 -13.14
C GLY A 34 10.46 -1.47 -12.15
N ASP A 35 11.55 -2.12 -12.56
CA ASP A 35 12.79 -2.28 -11.80
C ASP A 35 13.89 -1.36 -12.33
N TYR A 36 14.43 -0.48 -11.48
CA TYR A 36 15.55 0.37 -11.85
C TYR A 36 16.59 0.42 -10.73
N MET A 37 17.86 0.21 -11.08
CA MET A 37 19.00 0.19 -10.15
C MET A 37 18.81 -0.73 -8.92
N GLY A 38 18.07 -1.84 -9.08
CA GLY A 38 17.78 -2.79 -7.99
C GLY A 38 16.65 -2.37 -7.06
N VAL A 39 15.85 -1.36 -7.45
CA VAL A 39 14.64 -0.93 -6.76
C VAL A 39 13.42 -1.21 -7.65
N THR A 40 12.42 -1.88 -7.07
CA THR A 40 11.12 -2.10 -7.69
C THR A 40 10.17 -0.99 -7.27
N PHE A 41 9.57 -0.30 -8.24
CA PHE A 41 8.60 0.76 -7.98
C PHE A 41 7.19 0.21 -7.95
N ILE A 42 6.47 0.50 -6.86
CA ILE A 42 5.09 0.06 -6.65
C ILE A 42 4.21 1.26 -6.30
N GLU A 43 3.21 1.51 -7.11
CA GLU A 43 2.10 2.43 -6.86
C GLU A 43 1.09 1.76 -5.94
N THR A 44 0.73 2.45 -4.85
CA THR A 44 -0.29 1.99 -3.92
C THR A 44 -1.23 3.13 -3.55
N THR A 45 -2.52 2.82 -3.43
CA THR A 45 -3.53 3.76 -2.95
C THR A 45 -3.56 3.88 -1.43
N ASN A 46 -2.79 3.04 -0.71
CA ASN A 46 -2.77 2.98 0.75
C ASN A 46 -1.56 3.71 1.37
N ALA A 47 -0.80 4.47 0.56
CA ALA A 47 0.31 5.27 1.07
C ALA A 47 -0.22 6.37 2.02
N LYS A 48 0.56 6.68 3.06
CA LYS A 48 0.19 7.70 4.04
C LYS A 48 0.20 9.10 3.39
N ILE A 49 -0.85 9.86 3.65
CA ILE A 49 -0.94 11.27 3.26
C ILE A 49 -0.99 12.11 4.53
N GLU A 50 -0.07 13.05 4.64
CA GLU A 50 -0.02 14.05 5.70
C GLU A 50 -0.74 15.31 5.23
N SER A 51 -2.05 15.38 5.51
CA SER A 51 -2.91 16.46 5.04
C SER A 51 -2.53 17.82 5.62
N SER A 52 -2.38 18.81 4.74
CA SER A 52 -2.08 20.21 5.06
C SER A 52 -0.83 20.47 5.92
N LEU A 53 0.13 19.54 5.97
CA LEU A 53 1.39 19.72 6.73
C LEU A 53 2.53 20.33 5.90
N GLY A 54 2.33 20.52 4.60
CA GLY A 54 3.28 21.15 3.69
C GLY A 54 3.22 22.69 3.73
N LEU A 55 4.16 23.32 3.02
CA LEU A 55 4.18 24.77 2.84
C LEU A 55 2.84 25.25 2.28
N SER A 56 2.29 26.32 2.85
CA SER A 56 0.99 26.89 2.46
C SER A 56 -0.21 25.93 2.57
N GLY A 57 -0.13 24.94 3.47
CA GLY A 57 -1.23 24.00 3.72
C GLY A 57 -1.38 22.93 2.64
N ALA A 58 -0.32 22.66 1.87
CA ALA A 58 -0.33 21.63 0.86
C ALA A 58 -0.16 20.22 1.48
N ASP A 59 -0.70 19.20 0.83
CA ASP A 59 -0.61 17.81 1.29
C ASP A 59 0.77 17.22 1.03
N VAL A 60 1.28 16.43 1.97
CA VAL A 60 2.57 15.74 1.85
C VAL A 60 2.32 14.26 1.66
N TYR A 61 2.89 13.70 0.61
CA TYR A 61 2.77 12.29 0.23
C TYR A 61 4.02 11.54 0.69
N ASP A 62 3.84 10.47 1.46
CA ASP A 62 4.94 9.63 1.92
C ASP A 62 5.27 8.56 0.87
N CYS A 63 6.49 8.58 0.33
CA CYS A 63 7.03 7.53 -0.53
C CYS A 63 8.00 6.69 0.31
N LEU A 64 7.61 5.46 0.63
CA LEU A 64 8.40 4.57 1.46
C LEU A 64 9.33 3.71 0.62
N LEU A 65 10.63 3.79 0.89
CA LEU A 65 11.65 2.89 0.35
C LEU A 65 12.09 1.94 1.46
N PHE A 66 12.01 0.65 1.19
CA PHE A 66 12.37 -0.39 2.15
C PHE A 66 13.28 -1.43 1.52
N GLY A 67 14.34 -1.78 2.24
CA GLY A 67 15.22 -2.89 1.89
C GLY A 67 14.65 -4.24 2.32
N ARG A 68 15.31 -5.31 1.89
CA ARG A 68 15.04 -6.66 2.39
C ARG A 68 15.21 -6.71 3.91
N GLU A 69 14.31 -7.43 4.59
CA GLU A 69 14.32 -7.61 6.06
C GLU A 69 14.18 -6.30 6.87
N ALA A 70 13.75 -5.21 6.26
CA ALA A 70 13.56 -3.94 6.97
C ALA A 70 12.45 -4.01 8.02
N TYR A 71 11.38 -4.76 7.72
CA TYR A 71 10.27 -5.04 8.63
C TYR A 71 9.85 -6.50 8.55
N ALA A 72 9.23 -6.99 9.62
CA ALA A 72 8.60 -8.30 9.66
C ALA A 72 7.12 -8.17 10.00
N VAL A 73 6.33 -9.10 9.48
CA VAL A 73 4.95 -9.31 9.87
C VAL A 73 4.92 -10.59 10.70
N THR A 74 4.31 -10.53 11.87
CA THR A 74 4.19 -11.67 12.78
C THR A 74 2.73 -11.89 13.12
N GLU A 75 2.34 -13.16 13.21
CA GLU A 75 1.04 -13.52 13.76
C GLU A 75 1.07 -13.40 15.28
N LEU A 76 0.03 -12.78 15.85
CA LEU A 76 -0.10 -12.68 17.29
C LEU A 76 -0.67 -13.99 17.83
N SER A 77 0.17 -14.80 18.49
CA SER A 77 -0.22 -16.11 19.05
C SER A 77 -1.41 -16.05 20.01
N ALA A 78 -1.60 -14.91 20.69
CA ALA A 78 -2.71 -14.66 21.60
C ALA A 78 -4.07 -14.46 20.89
N HIS A 79 -4.10 -14.29 19.56
CA HIS A 79 -5.33 -13.96 18.83
C HIS A 79 -5.37 -14.66 17.46
N GLN A 80 -5.56 -15.98 17.50
CA GLN A 80 -5.65 -16.83 16.31
C GLN A 80 -6.80 -16.42 15.40
N ALA A 81 -6.55 -16.50 14.10
CA ALA A 81 -7.57 -16.28 13.08
C ALA A 81 -8.69 -17.32 13.23
N ARG A 82 -9.93 -16.86 13.44
CA ARG A 82 -11.09 -17.76 13.54
C ARG A 82 -12.33 -17.19 12.90
N MET A 83 -13.10 -18.08 12.29
CA MET A 83 -14.47 -17.83 11.87
C MET A 83 -15.41 -18.02 13.06
N ILE A 84 -16.39 -17.13 13.18
CA ILE A 84 -17.44 -17.18 14.20
C ILE A 84 -18.76 -17.20 13.46
N ILE A 85 -19.45 -18.32 13.54
CA ILE A 85 -20.73 -18.53 12.88
C ILE A 85 -21.81 -18.58 13.96
N HIS A 86 -22.72 -17.62 13.92
CA HIS A 86 -23.93 -17.59 14.73
C HIS A 86 -25.09 -18.04 13.82
N PRO A 87 -25.58 -19.29 13.96
CA PRO A 87 -26.69 -19.79 13.15
C PRO A 87 -27.99 -19.05 13.49
N ALA A 88 -28.96 -19.11 12.58
CA ALA A 88 -30.28 -18.52 12.79
C ALA A 88 -30.91 -19.05 14.10
N GLY A 89 -31.52 -18.15 14.87
CA GLY A 89 -32.08 -18.46 16.19
C GLY A 89 -31.12 -18.32 17.38
N SER A 90 -29.83 -18.00 17.17
CA SER A 90 -28.90 -17.77 18.29
C SER A 90 -29.02 -16.38 18.95
N GLY A 91 -29.93 -15.53 18.46
CA GLY A 91 -30.12 -14.15 18.90
C GLY A 91 -31.09 -13.97 20.09
N GLY A 92 -31.80 -15.03 20.51
CA GLY A 92 -32.76 -14.95 21.61
C GLY A 92 -33.81 -13.86 21.38
N HIS A 93 -34.00 -12.96 22.35
CA HIS A 93 -35.03 -11.91 22.28
C HIS A 93 -34.83 -10.86 21.18
N THR A 94 -33.62 -10.72 20.63
CA THR A 94 -33.37 -9.81 19.49
C THR A 94 -33.65 -10.43 18.12
N ASP A 95 -33.86 -11.75 18.04
CA ASP A 95 -34.28 -12.47 16.83
C ASP A 95 -35.45 -13.43 17.14
N PRO A 96 -36.64 -12.90 17.51
CA PRO A 96 -37.77 -13.71 17.96
C PRO A 96 -38.40 -14.58 16.86
N LEU A 97 -38.04 -14.35 15.60
CA LEU A 97 -38.51 -15.09 14.43
C LEU A 97 -37.43 -16.01 13.84
N GLU A 98 -36.24 -16.03 14.44
CA GLU A 98 -35.11 -16.87 14.01
C GLU A 98 -34.73 -16.68 12.52
N GLN A 99 -34.66 -15.43 12.04
CA GLN A 99 -34.47 -15.12 10.61
C GLN A 99 -33.06 -14.64 10.26
N PHE A 100 -32.21 -14.37 11.24
CA PHE A 100 -30.88 -13.79 10.99
C PHE A 100 -29.76 -14.72 11.42
N SER A 101 -28.84 -14.99 10.49
CA SER A 101 -27.55 -15.61 10.81
C SER A 101 -26.44 -14.58 10.61
N THR A 102 -25.45 -14.58 11.51
CA THR A 102 -24.28 -13.70 11.41
C THR A 102 -23.04 -14.54 11.27
N VAL A 103 -22.28 -14.26 10.22
CA VAL A 103 -20.94 -14.84 10.02
C VAL A 103 -19.93 -13.71 10.18
N GLY A 104 -19.02 -13.88 11.12
CA GLY A 104 -17.91 -12.95 11.35
C GLY A 104 -16.58 -13.67 11.34
N TRP A 105 -15.51 -12.92 11.15
CA TRP A 105 -14.16 -13.42 11.30
C TRP A 105 -13.37 -12.48 12.20
N LYS A 106 -12.36 -13.03 12.87
CA LYS A 106 -11.38 -12.26 13.64
C LYS A 106 -10.01 -12.78 13.27
N ALA A 107 -9.07 -11.87 13.05
CA ALA A 107 -7.64 -12.17 12.94
C ALA A 107 -6.85 -11.03 13.57
N ALA A 108 -5.66 -11.32 14.07
CA ALA A 108 -4.71 -10.30 14.48
C ALA A 108 -3.40 -10.50 13.72
N ILE A 109 -2.97 -9.43 13.08
CA ILE A 109 -1.64 -9.32 12.49
C ILE A 109 -0.94 -8.15 13.17
N THR A 110 0.35 -8.26 13.35
CA THR A 110 1.17 -7.14 13.79
C THR A 110 2.46 -7.10 12.98
N SER A 111 3.05 -5.93 12.87
CA SER A 111 4.32 -5.74 12.18
C SER A 111 5.28 -4.98 13.08
N ALA A 112 6.56 -5.28 12.91
CA ALA A 112 7.64 -4.62 13.64
C ALA A 112 8.76 -4.24 12.66
N ILE A 113 9.34 -3.06 12.89
CA ILE A 113 10.55 -2.64 12.21
C ILE A 113 11.71 -3.41 12.82
N LEU A 114 12.44 -4.17 11.99
CA LEU A 114 13.61 -4.94 12.44
C LEU A 114 14.87 -4.10 12.39
N ASN A 115 15.02 -3.28 11.34
CA ASN A 115 16.16 -2.41 11.17
C ASN A 115 15.75 -1.09 10.51
N GLN A 116 15.76 -0.01 11.28
CA GLN A 116 15.39 1.31 10.79
C GLN A 116 16.36 1.86 9.74
N ASN A 117 17.63 1.42 9.71
CA ASN A 117 18.60 1.88 8.71
C ASN A 117 18.24 1.41 7.29
N PHE A 118 17.35 0.41 7.15
CA PHE A 118 16.91 -0.11 5.86
C PHE A 118 15.58 0.51 5.40
N LEU A 119 15.10 1.53 6.10
CA LEU A 119 13.88 2.26 5.79
C LEU A 119 14.18 3.73 5.55
N ILE A 120 13.68 4.26 4.44
CA ILE A 120 13.72 5.69 4.15
C ILE A 120 12.32 6.13 3.74
N ASN A 121 11.83 7.19 4.35
CA ASN A 121 10.60 7.85 3.93
C ASN A 121 10.97 9.14 3.18
N VAL A 122 10.71 9.17 1.88
CA VAL A 122 10.87 10.34 1.05
C VAL A 122 9.53 11.08 0.99
N LYS A 123 9.50 12.25 1.61
CA LYS A 123 8.31 13.10 1.65
C LYS A 123 8.27 13.99 0.43
N VAL A 124 7.20 13.87 -0.34
CA VAL A 124 7.02 14.60 -1.60
C VAL A 124 5.79 15.48 -1.53
N ASN A 125 5.91 16.68 -2.08
CA ASN A 125 4.81 17.59 -2.32
C ASN A 125 4.94 18.12 -3.75
N SER A 126 3.81 18.28 -4.44
CA SER A 126 3.79 18.93 -5.75
C SER A 126 2.98 20.22 -5.65
N SER A 127 3.61 21.33 -6.06
CA SER A 127 2.96 22.65 -6.13
C SER A 127 2.25 22.89 -7.45
N LYS A 128 2.04 21.86 -8.29
CA LYS A 128 1.47 22.05 -9.61
C LYS A 128 0.00 22.47 -9.48
N SER A 129 -0.26 23.77 -9.61
CA SER A 129 -1.59 24.23 -9.98
C SER A 129 -1.93 23.63 -11.34
N LEU A 130 -3.11 23.02 -11.42
CA LEU A 130 -3.65 22.55 -12.69
C LEU A 130 -3.74 23.78 -13.61
N ALA A 131 -2.86 23.88 -14.61
CA ALA A 131 -3.11 24.79 -15.72
C ALA A 131 -4.34 24.23 -16.44
N ALA A 132 -5.44 24.99 -16.33
CA ALA A 132 -6.73 24.70 -16.97
C ALA A 132 -6.61 24.65 -18.50
#